data_AF-A0A7I7JUZ9-F1
#
_entry.id   AF-A0A7I7JUZ9-F1
#
_cell.length_a   1.000
_cell.length_b   1.000
_cell.length_c   1.000
_cell.angle_alpha   90.00
_cell.angle_beta   90.00
_cell.angle_gamma   90.00
#
_symmetry.space_group_name_H-M   'P 1'
#
loop_
_entity.id
_entity.type
_entity.pdbx_description
1 polymer ?
#
loop_
_entity_poly.entity_id
_entity_poly.type
_entity_poly.pdbx_seq_one_letter_code
_entity_poly.pdbx_strand_id
1 'polypeptide(L)'
;MEQIDPDAVDLPGWYRPNPGFARDLAFVAFSTVAGELVAKQITNYRWALSAFGTASTAALGPTDTLYCLTPLHHESGLLVSLGGAVVGGARIALSRGLNPDRFVAEVRQYGVSVVSYTWAMLREVIDDPNFVLQGNHPVRLFIGSGMPVGLWRRVTEAFAPAQVVEFFATTDGQAVLANVSGAKVGSKGRPERWRWSWPPTTPTRT
;
A
#
# COMPACT_ATOMS: atom_id res chain seq x y z
N MET A 1 -8.45 -7.87 27.23
CA MET A 1 -8.95 -6.69 26.49
C MET A 1 -10.45 -6.72 26.67
N GLU A 2 -10.97 -5.83 27.50
CA GLU A 2 -12.30 -5.90 28.08
C GLU A 2 -13.41 -5.98 27.02
N GLN A 3 -14.40 -6.82 27.30
CA GLN A 3 -15.62 -7.01 26.53
C GLN A 3 -16.52 -5.78 26.69
N ILE A 4 -16.19 -4.70 25.98
CA ILE A 4 -17.20 -3.69 25.68
C ILE A 4 -18.00 -4.25 24.52
N ASP A 5 -19.27 -4.56 24.74
CA ASP A 5 -20.22 -4.79 23.66
C ASP A 5 -20.59 -3.43 23.08
N PRO A 6 -20.05 -3.04 21.91
CA PRO A 6 -20.30 -1.73 21.32
C PRO A 6 -21.78 -1.54 20.96
N ASP A 7 -22.54 -2.63 20.77
CA ASP A 7 -23.95 -2.60 20.43
C ASP A 7 -24.85 -2.38 21.67
N ALA A 8 -24.29 -2.50 22.88
CA ALA A 8 -25.00 -2.28 24.14
C ALA A 8 -24.84 -0.84 24.70
N VAL A 9 -24.15 0.05 23.99
CA VAL A 9 -23.90 1.44 24.43
C VAL A 9 -25.02 2.37 23.97
N ASP A 10 -25.77 2.94 24.91
CA ASP A 10 -26.71 4.01 24.62
C ASP A 10 -25.97 5.27 24.15
N LEU A 11 -26.15 5.61 22.88
CA LEU A 11 -25.52 6.78 22.27
C LEU A 11 -26.24 8.06 22.73
N PRO A 12 -25.52 9.14 23.06
CA PRO A 12 -26.13 10.41 23.44
C PRO A 12 -27.05 10.93 22.32
N GLY A 13 -28.17 11.58 22.66
CA GLY A 13 -29.13 12.09 21.66
C GLY A 13 -28.58 13.17 20.70
N TRP A 14 -27.40 13.74 21.01
CA TRP A 14 -26.67 14.65 20.13
C TRP A 14 -25.69 13.94 19.19
N TYR A 15 -25.37 12.66 19.46
CA TYR A 15 -24.47 11.89 18.63
C TYR A 15 -25.17 11.55 17.32
N ARG A 16 -24.59 12.03 16.23
CA ARG A 16 -24.93 11.58 14.88
C ARG A 16 -23.78 10.72 14.39
N PRO A 17 -23.99 9.43 14.11
CA PRO A 17 -22.98 8.61 13.47
C PRO A 17 -22.51 9.33 12.21
N ASN A 18 -21.19 9.47 12.04
CA ASN A 18 -20.66 9.99 10.79
C ASN A 18 -21.09 8.99 9.69
N PRO A 19 -21.88 9.42 8.68
CA PRO A 19 -22.28 8.54 7.59
C PRO A 19 -21.10 8.04 6.74
N GLY A 20 -19.90 8.62 6.95
CA GLY A 20 -18.67 8.18 6.33
C GLY A 20 -18.63 8.55 4.85
N PHE A 21 -19.04 9.77 4.49
CA PHE A 21 -19.04 10.14 3.07
C PHE A 21 -17.60 10.17 2.54
N ALA A 22 -17.47 9.83 1.26
CA ALA A 22 -16.17 9.81 0.58
C ALA A 22 -15.48 11.19 0.63
N ARG A 23 -16.24 12.29 0.64
CA ARG A 23 -15.71 13.66 0.73
C ARG A 23 -15.22 14.05 2.13
N ASP A 24 -15.61 13.32 3.17
CA ASP A 24 -15.31 13.70 4.54
C ASP A 24 -13.83 13.46 4.84
N LEU A 25 -13.27 14.31 5.71
CA LEU A 25 -11.90 14.20 6.17
C LEU A 25 -11.71 12.94 7.01
N ALA A 26 -10.74 12.11 6.63
CA ALA A 26 -10.39 10.87 7.33
C ALA A 26 -9.13 11.06 8.18
N PHE A 27 -8.10 11.68 7.61
CA PHE A 27 -6.80 11.86 8.27
C PHE A 27 -6.19 13.23 7.97
N VAL A 28 -5.35 13.70 8.88
CA VAL A 28 -4.43 14.82 8.65
C VAL A 28 -3.01 14.29 8.80
N ALA A 29 -2.28 14.23 7.69
CA ALA A 29 -0.88 13.83 7.68
C ALA A 29 0.02 15.07 7.76
N PHE A 30 1.15 14.95 8.43
CA PHE A 30 2.15 16.01 8.52
C PHE A 30 3.44 15.55 7.86
N SER A 31 4.04 16.44 7.07
CA SER A 31 5.33 16.18 6.41
C SER A 31 6.17 17.44 6.40
N THR A 32 7.48 17.30 6.58
CA THR A 32 8.41 18.42 6.46
C THR A 32 8.82 18.62 5.00
N VAL A 33 8.57 19.81 4.45
CA VAL A 33 8.94 20.19 3.09
C VAL A 33 9.77 21.47 3.17
N ALA A 34 11.00 21.45 2.66
CA ALA A 34 11.94 22.58 2.73
C ALA A 34 12.13 23.17 4.15
N GLY A 35 12.01 22.34 5.19
CA GLY A 35 12.14 22.75 6.60
C GLY A 35 10.83 23.17 7.27
N GLU A 36 9.73 23.27 6.53
CA GLU A 36 8.42 23.65 7.07
C GLU A 36 7.51 22.43 7.27
N LEU A 37 6.78 22.42 8.39
CA LEU A 37 5.78 21.38 8.67
C LEU A 37 4.49 21.68 7.90
N VAL A 38 4.19 20.86 6.90
CA VAL A 38 2.99 21.00 6.07
C VAL A 38 1.95 19.97 6.46
N ALA A 39 0.73 20.43 6.73
CA ALA A 39 -0.43 19.57 6.97
C ALA A 39 -1.12 19.23 5.63
N LYS A 40 -1.40 17.94 5.43
CA LYS A 40 -2.14 17.41 4.28
C LYS A 40 -3.41 16.73 4.74
N GLN A 41 -4.53 17.19 4.20
CA GLN A 41 -5.83 16.59 4.45
C GLN A 41 -6.03 15.38 3.53
N ILE A 42 -6.49 14.27 4.10
CA ILE A 42 -6.79 13.02 3.39
C ILE A 42 -8.26 12.69 3.66
N THR A 43 -9.06 12.68 2.61
CA THR A 43 -10.47 12.31 2.69
C THR A 43 -10.64 10.79 2.67
N ASN A 44 -11.83 10.31 3.07
CA ASN A 44 -12.20 8.89 2.94
C ASN A 44 -12.03 8.39 1.50
N TYR A 45 -12.41 9.22 0.51
CA TYR A 45 -12.24 8.93 -0.91
C TYR A 45 -10.78 8.71 -1.28
N ARG A 46 -9.89 9.62 -0.89
CA ARG A 46 -8.46 9.53 -1.23
C ARG A 46 -7.80 8.33 -0.57
N TRP A 47 -8.17 8.04 0.68
CA TRP A 47 -7.70 6.83 1.36
C TRP A 47 -8.20 5.56 0.65
N ALA A 48 -9.50 5.46 0.38
CA ALA A 48 -10.11 4.32 -0.30
C ALA A 48 -9.51 4.12 -1.69
N LEU A 49 -9.38 5.16 -2.50
CA LEU A 49 -8.79 5.08 -3.84
C LEU A 49 -7.36 4.49 -3.79
N SER A 50 -6.54 4.97 -2.85
CA SER A 50 -5.17 4.47 -2.69
C SER A 50 -5.17 3.01 -2.22
N ALA A 51 -6.05 2.66 -1.29
CA ALA A 51 -6.19 1.31 -0.74
C ALA A 51 -6.65 0.30 -1.82
N PHE A 52 -7.75 0.60 -2.52
CA PHE A 52 -8.26 -0.22 -3.63
C PHE A 52 -7.29 -0.31 -4.79
N GLY A 53 -6.65 0.80 -5.17
CA GLY A 53 -5.63 0.79 -6.21
C GLY A 53 -4.45 -0.10 -5.83
N THR A 54 -3.99 -0.03 -4.59
CA THR A 54 -2.89 -0.88 -4.10
C THR A 54 -3.29 -2.35 -4.11
N ALA A 55 -4.45 -2.69 -3.53
CA ALA A 55 -4.95 -4.06 -3.49
C ALA A 55 -5.13 -4.66 -4.88
N SER A 56 -5.68 -3.88 -5.82
CA SER A 56 -5.88 -4.31 -7.21
C SER A 56 -4.55 -4.47 -7.94
N THR A 57 -3.67 -3.48 -7.84
CA THR A 57 -2.35 -3.47 -8.50
C THR A 57 -1.47 -4.62 -8.04
N ALA A 58 -1.46 -4.88 -6.73
CA ALA A 58 -0.70 -5.99 -6.16
C ALA A 58 -1.45 -7.34 -6.21
N ALA A 59 -2.70 -7.35 -6.68
CA ALA A 59 -3.61 -8.50 -6.61
C ALA A 59 -3.60 -9.14 -5.21
N LEU A 60 -3.77 -8.33 -4.17
CA LEU A 60 -3.76 -8.78 -2.78
C LEU A 60 -4.97 -9.66 -2.49
N GLY A 61 -4.74 -10.73 -1.75
CA GLY A 61 -5.79 -11.58 -1.21
C GLY A 61 -5.50 -12.10 0.20
N PRO A 62 -6.41 -12.93 0.76
CA PRO A 62 -6.29 -13.43 2.14
C PRO A 62 -5.08 -14.30 2.43
N THR A 63 -4.41 -14.81 1.37
CA THR A 63 -3.18 -15.60 1.47
C THR A 63 -1.92 -14.74 1.47
N ASP A 64 -2.04 -13.44 1.18
CA ASP A 64 -0.90 -12.54 1.13
C ASP A 64 -0.55 -11.96 2.50
N THR A 65 0.74 -11.68 2.67
CA THR A 65 1.27 -10.88 3.76
C THR A 65 2.02 -9.70 3.15
N LEU A 66 1.47 -8.49 3.34
CA LEU A 66 2.06 -7.23 2.89
C LEU A 66 2.98 -6.67 3.98
N TYR A 67 4.25 -6.49 3.64
CA TYR A 67 5.25 -5.97 4.55
C TYR A 67 5.36 -4.45 4.45
N CYS A 68 5.11 -3.78 5.57
CA CYS A 68 5.15 -2.34 5.73
C CYS A 68 6.45 -1.94 6.45
N LEU A 69 7.42 -1.47 5.67
CA LEU A 69 8.67 -0.92 6.18
C LEU A 69 8.54 0.53 6.64
N THR A 70 7.61 1.28 6.05
CA THR A 70 7.40 2.68 6.38
C THR A 70 6.58 2.83 7.66
N PRO A 71 6.83 3.85 8.50
CA PRO A 71 5.97 4.13 9.65
C PRO A 71 4.51 4.32 9.22
N LEU A 72 3.57 3.84 10.04
CA LEU A 72 2.14 3.92 9.72
C LEU A 72 1.60 5.35 9.67
N HIS A 73 2.26 6.32 10.31
CA HIS A 73 1.88 7.73 10.21
C HIS A 73 2.33 8.38 8.89
N HIS A 74 3.22 7.72 8.13
CA HIS A 74 3.62 8.19 6.81
C HIS A 74 2.55 7.84 5.78
N GLU A 75 2.33 8.71 4.78
CA GLU A 75 1.25 8.53 3.78
C GLU A 75 1.34 7.16 3.09
N SER A 76 2.53 6.66 2.74
CA SER A 76 2.70 5.33 2.14
C SER A 76 2.35 4.18 3.10
N GLY A 77 2.63 4.32 4.39
CA GLY A 77 2.27 3.31 5.39
C GLY A 77 0.75 3.23 5.55
N LEU A 78 0.11 4.40 5.68
CA LEU A 78 -1.32 4.52 5.93
C LEU A 78 -2.19 4.20 4.71
N LEU A 79 -1.86 4.77 3.55
CA LEU A 79 -2.73 4.73 2.36
C LEU A 79 -2.44 3.49 1.50
N VAL A 80 -1.16 3.10 1.39
CA VAL A 80 -0.73 2.01 0.49
C VAL A 80 -0.65 0.71 1.27
N SER A 81 0.24 0.62 2.27
CA SER A 81 0.46 -0.64 2.98
C SER A 81 -0.75 -1.07 3.82
N LEU A 82 -1.17 -0.24 4.78
CA LEU A 82 -2.31 -0.56 5.64
C LEU A 82 -3.61 -0.60 4.84
N GLY A 83 -3.88 0.43 4.03
CA GLY A 83 -5.06 0.50 3.18
C GLY A 83 -5.19 -0.70 2.25
N GLY A 84 -4.13 -1.02 1.50
CA GLY A 84 -4.09 -2.16 0.60
C GLY A 84 -4.31 -3.50 1.31
N ALA A 85 -3.67 -3.71 2.47
CA ALA A 85 -3.86 -4.93 3.25
C ALA A 85 -5.32 -5.07 3.73
N VAL A 86 -5.90 -4.01 4.28
CA VAL A 86 -7.30 -4.00 4.77
C VAL A 86 -8.28 -4.29 3.63
N VAL A 87 -8.16 -3.58 2.51
CA VAL A 87 -9.07 -3.74 1.37
C VAL A 87 -8.88 -5.09 0.67
N GLY A 88 -7.63 -5.57 0.54
CA GLY A 88 -7.33 -6.88 -0.03
C GLY A 88 -7.63 -8.05 0.89
N GLY A 89 -8.02 -7.80 2.14
CA GLY A 89 -8.18 -8.84 3.17
C GLY A 89 -6.87 -9.56 3.51
N ALA A 90 -5.73 -8.96 3.20
CA ALA A 90 -4.40 -9.53 3.38
C ALA A 90 -3.88 -9.29 4.81
N ARG A 91 -2.91 -10.08 5.22
CA ARG A 91 -2.17 -9.86 6.47
C ARG A 91 -1.21 -8.69 6.28
N ILE A 92 -0.98 -7.92 7.34
CA ILE A 92 0.06 -6.89 7.36
C ILE A 92 1.19 -7.28 8.32
N ALA A 93 2.42 -7.25 7.82
CA ALA A 93 3.63 -7.38 8.64
C ALA A 93 4.21 -5.98 8.87
N LEU A 94 4.31 -5.55 10.12
CA LEU A 94 4.83 -4.23 10.48
C LEU A 94 6.27 -4.37 10.96
N SER A 95 7.18 -3.64 10.32
CA SER A 95 8.55 -3.55 10.82
C SER A 95 8.68 -2.46 11.89
N ARG A 96 9.63 -2.62 12.82
CA ARG A 96 9.99 -1.58 13.81
C ARG A 96 11.01 -0.59 13.28
N GLY A 97 10.93 -0.30 11.99
CA GLY A 97 11.93 0.46 11.24
C GLY A 97 12.88 -0.43 10.45
N LEU A 98 13.46 0.15 9.41
CA LEU A 98 14.36 -0.57 8.51
C LEU A 98 15.61 -1.02 9.26
N ASN A 99 15.89 -2.31 9.17
CA ASN A 99 17.15 -2.90 9.59
C ASN A 99 17.52 -3.96 8.53
N PRO A 100 18.57 -3.72 7.72
CA PRO A 100 18.97 -4.63 6.66
C PRO A 100 19.24 -6.07 7.14
N ASP A 101 19.92 -6.24 8.27
CA ASP A 101 20.24 -7.56 8.84
C ASP A 101 18.98 -8.37 9.17
N ARG A 102 17.90 -7.69 9.61
CA ARG A 102 16.64 -8.36 9.95
C ARG A 102 15.73 -8.59 8.74
N PHE A 103 15.93 -7.90 7.63
CA PHE A 103 14.99 -7.89 6.51
C PHE A 103 14.67 -9.32 6.02
N VAL A 104 15.69 -10.11 5.73
CA VAL A 104 15.51 -11.49 5.22
C VAL A 104 14.86 -12.39 6.27
N ALA A 105 15.23 -12.23 7.54
CA ALA A 105 14.66 -13.00 8.64
C ALA A 105 13.17 -12.67 8.83
N GLU A 106 12.80 -11.39 8.83
CA GLU A 106 11.40 -10.93 8.95
C GLU A 106 10.57 -11.37 7.75
N VAL A 107 11.12 -11.30 6.53
CA VAL A 107 10.45 -11.81 5.30
C VAL A 107 10.06 -13.27 5.45
N ARG A 108 10.95 -14.11 6.00
CA ARG A 108 10.68 -15.54 6.19
C ARG A 108 9.75 -15.80 7.36
N GLN A 109 10.02 -15.18 8.50
CA GLN A 109 9.27 -15.37 9.73
C GLN A 109 7.80 -15.01 9.55
N TYR A 110 7.51 -13.89 8.87
CA TYR A 110 6.14 -13.43 8.65
C TYR A 110 5.51 -14.02 7.38
N GLY A 111 6.27 -14.76 6.57
CA GLY A 111 5.77 -15.27 5.29
C GLY A 111 5.39 -14.14 4.33
N VAL A 112 6.25 -13.12 4.20
CA VAL A 112 5.99 -11.93 3.40
C VAL A 112 5.89 -12.29 1.92
N SER A 113 4.72 -12.07 1.31
CA SER A 113 4.51 -12.28 -0.12
C SER A 113 4.65 -10.97 -0.93
N VAL A 114 4.31 -9.83 -0.33
CA VAL A 114 4.40 -8.53 -0.98
C VAL A 114 5.19 -7.55 -0.11
N VAL A 115 6.17 -6.86 -0.68
CA VAL A 115 6.98 -5.86 0.03
C VAL A 115 6.59 -4.46 -0.46
N SER A 116 6.09 -3.61 0.44
CA SER A 116 5.95 -2.19 0.14
C SER A 116 7.27 -1.47 0.39
N TYR A 117 7.77 -0.75 -0.62
CA TYR A 117 9.10 -0.12 -0.56
C TYR A 117 9.09 1.37 -0.90
N THR A 118 10.08 2.09 -0.34
CA THR A 118 10.66 3.27 -0.98
C THR A 118 12.00 2.85 -1.58
N TRP A 119 12.40 3.47 -2.70
CA TRP A 119 13.65 3.06 -3.37
C TRP A 119 14.87 3.24 -2.46
N ALA A 120 14.86 4.24 -1.56
CA ALA A 120 15.95 4.49 -0.62
C ALA A 120 16.07 3.36 0.41
N MET A 121 14.94 2.91 0.98
CA MET A 121 14.92 1.80 1.93
C MET A 121 15.39 0.50 1.29
N LEU A 122 14.88 0.20 0.09
CA LEU A 122 15.27 -1.04 -0.59
C LEU A 122 16.73 -1.01 -1.01
N ARG A 123 17.25 0.15 -1.42
CA ARG A 123 18.68 0.32 -1.69
C ARG A 123 19.53 0.00 -0.47
N GLU A 124 19.15 0.51 0.70
CA GLU A 124 19.88 0.25 1.95
C GLU A 124 19.93 -1.25 2.29
N VAL A 125 18.87 -2.01 2.01
CA VAL A 125 18.86 -3.47 2.18
C VAL A 125 19.75 -4.18 1.15
N ILE A 126 19.62 -3.82 -0.12
CA ILE A 126 20.29 -4.53 -1.22
C ILE A 126 21.79 -4.21 -1.28
N ASP A 127 22.17 -3.00 -0.92
CA ASP A 127 23.57 -2.56 -0.93
C ASP A 127 24.29 -2.92 0.39
N ASP A 128 23.61 -3.54 1.36
CA ASP A 128 24.24 -4.05 2.57
C ASP A 128 25.22 -5.19 2.23
N PRO A 129 26.50 -5.11 2.64
CA PRO A 129 27.49 -6.16 2.36
C PRO A 129 27.15 -7.52 3.00
N ASN A 130 26.35 -7.53 4.06
CA ASN A 130 25.84 -8.73 4.73
C ASN A 130 24.53 -9.24 4.12
N PHE A 131 23.99 -8.57 3.09
CA PHE A 131 22.77 -9.03 2.43
C PHE A 131 23.00 -10.38 1.77
N VAL A 132 22.36 -11.40 2.33
CA VAL A 132 22.41 -12.77 1.84
C VAL A 132 21.01 -13.34 1.79
N LEU A 133 20.50 -13.58 0.58
CA LEU A 133 19.24 -14.29 0.35
C LEU A 133 19.54 -15.72 -0.11
N GLN A 134 19.65 -16.66 0.85
CA GLN A 134 19.94 -18.07 0.55
C GLN A 134 18.70 -18.96 0.60
N GLY A 135 18.35 -19.62 -0.50
CA GLY A 135 17.22 -20.54 -0.55
C GLY A 135 15.88 -19.82 -0.76
N ASN A 136 14.77 -20.55 -0.56
CA ASN A 136 13.45 -20.05 -0.94
C ASN A 136 13.00 -18.84 -0.10
N HIS A 137 12.23 -17.97 -0.75
CA HIS A 137 11.50 -16.88 -0.11
C HIS A 137 10.04 -16.85 -0.61
N PRO A 138 9.09 -16.34 0.19
CA PRO A 138 7.69 -16.23 -0.22
C PRO A 138 7.38 -14.99 -1.07
N VAL A 139 8.33 -14.04 -1.18
CA VAL A 139 8.10 -12.78 -1.89
C VAL A 139 7.79 -13.03 -3.36
N ARG A 140 6.63 -12.55 -3.82
CA ARG A 140 6.19 -12.55 -5.21
C ARG A 140 6.21 -11.17 -5.85
N LEU A 141 6.15 -10.10 -5.04
CA LEU A 141 5.97 -8.75 -5.55
C LEU A 141 6.61 -7.68 -4.65
N PHE A 142 7.27 -6.71 -5.27
CA PHE A 142 7.64 -5.44 -4.68
C PHE A 142 6.73 -4.35 -5.24
N ILE A 143 6.07 -3.59 -4.38
CA ILE A 143 5.20 -2.48 -4.77
C ILE A 143 5.69 -1.18 -4.14
N GLY A 144 5.87 -0.15 -4.96
CA GLY A 144 6.42 1.13 -4.53
C GLY A 144 6.55 2.06 -5.71
N SER A 145 7.41 3.08 -5.62
CA SER A 145 7.57 4.00 -6.74
C SER A 145 9.00 4.54 -6.83
N GLY A 146 9.45 4.79 -8.06
CA GLY A 146 10.68 5.52 -8.34
C GLY A 146 11.93 4.66 -8.17
N MET A 147 11.86 3.36 -8.48
CA MET A 147 13.03 2.50 -8.35
C MET A 147 14.03 2.77 -9.50
N PRO A 148 15.29 3.13 -9.21
CA PRO A 148 16.30 3.27 -10.25
C PRO A 148 16.50 1.95 -11.01
N VAL A 149 16.71 2.02 -12.32
CA VAL A 149 16.87 0.83 -13.20
C VAL A 149 17.89 -0.17 -12.67
N GLY A 150 19.04 0.32 -12.18
CA GLY A 150 20.09 -0.54 -11.63
C GLY A 150 19.67 -1.27 -10.34
N LEU A 151 18.92 -0.60 -9.46
CA LEU A 151 18.39 -1.22 -8.24
C LEU A 151 17.30 -2.24 -8.57
N TRP A 152 16.41 -1.90 -9.51
CA TRP A 152 15.36 -2.82 -9.99
C TRP A 152 15.95 -4.13 -10.45
N ARG A 153 16.96 -4.08 -11.33
CA ARG A 153 17.62 -5.28 -11.84
C ARG A 153 18.16 -6.15 -10.70
N ARG A 154 18.90 -5.56 -9.75
CA ARG A 154 19.44 -6.28 -8.59
C ARG A 154 18.34 -6.91 -7.73
N VAL A 155 17.24 -6.21 -7.51
CA VAL A 155 16.09 -6.71 -6.73
C VAL A 155 15.45 -7.91 -7.44
N THR A 156 15.18 -7.80 -8.74
CA THR A 156 14.57 -8.90 -9.50
C THR A 156 15.50 -10.10 -9.65
N GLU A 157 16.81 -9.88 -9.73
CA GLU A 157 17.81 -10.96 -9.76
C GLU A 157 17.92 -11.63 -8.39
N ALA A 158 17.97 -10.86 -7.31
CA ALA A 158 18.09 -11.40 -5.95
C ALA A 158 16.83 -12.16 -5.52
N PHE A 159 15.63 -11.64 -5.80
CA PHE A 159 14.35 -12.18 -5.35
C PHE A 159 13.61 -12.97 -6.44
N ALA A 160 14.29 -13.57 -7.42
CA ALA A 160 13.60 -14.32 -8.47
C ALA A 160 12.70 -15.42 -7.88
N PRO A 161 11.41 -15.55 -8.30
CA PRO A 161 10.77 -14.94 -9.47
C PRO A 161 9.95 -13.66 -9.18
N ALA A 162 10.21 -12.95 -8.09
CA ALA A 162 9.46 -11.78 -7.69
C ALA A 162 9.49 -10.66 -8.75
N GLN A 163 8.35 -9.99 -8.89
CA GLN A 163 8.20 -8.85 -9.80
C GLN A 163 8.29 -7.54 -9.03
N VAL A 164 8.51 -6.45 -9.76
CA VAL A 164 8.43 -5.09 -9.22
C VAL A 164 7.34 -4.36 -10.00
N VAL A 165 6.42 -3.74 -9.28
CA VAL A 165 5.38 -2.88 -9.85
C VAL A 165 5.52 -1.49 -9.27
N GLU A 166 5.60 -0.51 -10.17
CA GLU A 166 5.52 0.89 -9.76
C GLU A 166 4.07 1.31 -9.61
N PHE A 167 3.76 1.90 -8.46
CA PHE A 167 2.47 2.43 -8.06
C PHE A 167 2.63 3.92 -7.77
N PHE A 168 1.86 4.74 -8.49
CA PHE A 168 1.85 6.19 -8.32
C PHE A 168 0.41 6.68 -8.15
N ALA A 169 0.09 7.25 -6.99
CA ALA A 169 -1.12 8.05 -6.81
C ALA A 169 -0.76 9.52 -7.04
N THR A 170 -1.56 10.23 -7.84
CA THR A 170 -1.38 11.67 -8.04
C THR A 170 -1.68 12.46 -6.76
N THR A 171 -1.05 13.62 -6.57
CA THR A 171 -1.17 14.44 -5.35
C THR A 171 -2.60 14.93 -5.07
N ASP A 172 -3.40 15.07 -6.13
CA ASP A 172 -4.82 15.42 -6.12
C ASP A 172 -5.76 14.20 -5.96
N GLY A 173 -5.19 12.99 -5.84
CA GLY A 173 -5.93 11.75 -5.63
C GLY A 173 -6.88 11.41 -6.78
N GLN A 174 -6.59 11.86 -8.00
CA GLN A 174 -7.47 11.63 -9.16
C GLN A 174 -7.11 10.37 -9.95
N ALA A 175 -5.85 9.93 -9.90
CA ALA A 175 -5.42 8.76 -10.64
C ALA A 175 -4.38 7.94 -9.90
N VAL A 176 -4.54 6.62 -10.01
CA VAL A 176 -3.52 5.63 -9.69
C VAL A 176 -2.96 5.12 -11.02
N LEU A 177 -1.64 5.23 -11.19
CA LEU A 177 -0.90 4.64 -12.30
C LEU A 177 -0.13 3.44 -11.78
N ALA A 178 -0.24 2.32 -12.49
CA ALA A 178 0.49 1.10 -12.15
C ALA A 178 1.19 0.50 -13.36
N ASN A 179 2.46 0.13 -13.22
CA ASN A 179 3.19 -0.62 -14.24
C ASN A 179 3.09 -2.13 -13.99
N VAL A 180 1.87 -2.64 -14.11
CA VAL A 180 1.53 -4.04 -13.77
C VAL A 180 2.22 -5.04 -14.69
N SER A 181 2.49 -4.69 -15.95
CA SER A 181 3.12 -5.62 -16.90
C SER A 181 4.63 -5.74 -16.73
N GLY A 182 5.28 -4.83 -15.98
CA GLY A 182 6.74 -4.74 -15.90
C GLY A 182 7.43 -4.53 -17.26
N ALA A 183 6.67 -4.26 -18.34
CA ALA A 183 7.16 -4.32 -19.72
C ALA A 183 8.23 -3.27 -20.03
N LYS A 184 8.32 -2.22 -19.20
CA LYS A 184 9.38 -1.22 -19.26
C LYS A 184 9.81 -0.83 -17.85
N VAL A 185 11.05 -1.18 -17.50
CA VAL A 185 11.69 -0.80 -16.24
C VAL A 185 11.72 0.72 -16.09
N GLY A 186 11.35 1.24 -14.92
CA GLY A 186 11.34 2.68 -14.61
C GLY A 186 10.19 3.49 -15.22
N SER A 187 9.14 2.83 -15.73
CA SER A 187 7.92 3.49 -16.19
C SER A 187 6.85 3.52 -15.10
N LYS A 188 6.22 4.68 -14.89
CA LYS A 188 5.11 4.88 -13.92
C LYS A 188 3.81 4.12 -14.25
N GLY A 189 3.72 3.46 -15.41
CA GLY A 189 2.54 2.70 -15.81
C GLY A 189 1.45 3.53 -16.49
N ARG A 190 0.26 2.93 -16.67
CA ARG A 190 -0.94 3.55 -17.26
C ARG A 190 -2.05 3.65 -16.20
N PRO A 191 -3.06 4.53 -16.38
CA PRO A 191 -4.22 4.56 -15.50
C PRO A 191 -4.92 3.20 -15.53
N GLU A 192 -5.26 2.68 -14.37
CA GLU A 192 -6.09 1.48 -14.27
C GLU A 192 -7.48 1.76 -14.89
N ARG A 193 -7.85 0.95 -15.88
CA ARG A 193 -9.09 1.15 -16.64
C ARG A 193 -10.23 0.46 -15.89
N TRP A 194 -10.89 1.18 -14.99
CA TRP A 194 -12.11 0.73 -14.32
C TRP A 194 -13.14 0.23 -15.35
N ARG A 195 -13.41 -1.08 -15.39
CA ARG A 195 -14.60 -1.63 -16.07
C ARG A 195 -15.61 -2.04 -15.01
N TRP A 196 -16.45 -1.10 -14.61
CA TRP A 196 -17.75 -1.41 -14.01
C TRP A 196 -18.74 -1.61 -15.15
N SER A 197 -19.27 -2.83 -15.33
CA SER A 197 -20.49 -3.03 -16.12
C SER A 197 -21.69 -2.84 -15.20
N TRP A 198 -22.31 -1.67 -15.26
CA TRP A 198 -23.63 -1.46 -14.67
C TRP A 198 -24.67 -2.21 -15.53
N PRO A 199 -25.59 -3.01 -14.96
CA PRO A 199 -26.71 -3.55 -15.73
C PRO A 199 -27.59 -2.38 -16.22
N PRO A 200 -28.09 -2.40 -17.47
CA PRO A 200 -28.87 -1.30 -18.00
C PRO A 200 -30.17 -1.14 -17.21
N THR A 201 -30.32 0.00 -16.54
CA THR A 201 -31.60 0.42 -15.95
C THR A 201 -32.56 0.74 -17.08
N THR A 202 -33.55 -0.12 -17.29
CA THR A 202 -34.67 0.16 -18.19
C THR A 202 -35.57 1.23 -17.56
N PRO A 203 -35.84 2.36 -18.21
CA PRO A 203 -36.82 3.32 -17.69
C PRO A 203 -38.23 2.82 -17.97
N THR A 204 -38.98 2.47 -16.93
CA THR A 204 -40.43 2.34 -16.97
C THR A 204 -41.05 3.71 -17.19
N ARG A 205 -41.69 3.90 -18.34
CA ARG A 205 -42.59 5.02 -18.63
C ARG A 205 -43.89 4.86 -17.83
N THR A 206 -44.32 5.93 -17.18
CA THR A 206 -45.73 6.28 -16.94
C THR A 206 -45.96 7.65 -17.54
#